data_AF-A0A521SIK8-F1
#
_entry.id   AF-A0A521SIK8-F1
#
_cell.length_a   1.000
_cell.length_b   1.000
_cell.length_c   1.000
_cell.angle_alpha   90.00
_cell.angle_beta   90.00
_cell.angle_gamma   90.00
#
_symmetry.space_group_name_H-M   'P 1'
#
loop_
_entity.id
_entity.type
_entity.pdbx_description
1 polymer ?
#
loop_
_entity_poly.entity_id
_entity_poly.type
_entity_poly.pdbx_seq_one_letter_code
_entity_poly.pdbx_strand_id
1 'polypeptide(L)' 'MAAKNLVIVESPAKAKTLEKYLGRDFQVKASVGHVVDLPKSKLG' A
#
# COMPACT_ATOMS: atom_id res chain seq x y z
N MET A 1 -19.16 -10.36 8.76
CA MET A 1 -18.45 -9.90 7.55
C MET A 1 -17.04 -10.47 7.60
N ALA A 2 -16.63 -11.28 6.63
CA ALA A 2 -15.24 -11.73 6.54
C ALA A 2 -14.32 -10.52 6.32
N ALA A 3 -13.16 -10.51 6.99
CA ALA A 3 -12.18 -9.44 6.81
C ALA A 3 -11.71 -9.41 5.35
N LYS A 4 -11.78 -8.24 4.70
CA LYS A 4 -11.20 -8.06 3.37
C LYS A 4 -9.68 -8.11 3.47
N ASN A 5 -9.04 -8.84 2.56
CA ASN A 5 -7.59 -8.98 2.55
C ASN A 5 -6.95 -7.65 2.12
N LEU A 6 -6.05 -7.10 2.93
CA LEU A 6 -5.36 -5.84 2.62
C LEU A 6 -4.09 -6.12 1.79
N VAL A 7 -3.97 -5.43 0.65
CA VAL A 7 -2.78 -5.45 -0.20
C VAL A 7 -2.22 -4.04 -0.27
N ILE A 8 -0.94 -3.87 0.10
CA ILE A 8 -0.25 -2.58 0.03
C ILE A 8 0.74 -2.62 -1.14
N VAL A 9 0.70 -1.58 -1.97
CA VAL A 9 1.59 -1.41 -3.11
C VAL A 9 2.22 -0.02 -3.10
N GLU A 10 3.32 0.17 -3.82
CA GLU A 10 4.07 1.43 -3.78
C GLU A 10 3.38 2.60 -4.51
N SER A 11 2.76 2.35 -5.66
CA SER A 11 2.24 3.41 -6.54
C SER A 11 0.71 3.34 -6.71
N PRO A 12 0.03 4.51 -6.84
CA PRO A 12 -1.42 4.56 -7.07
C PRO A 12 -1.86 3.87 -8.36
N ALA A 13 -1.02 3.91 -9.40
CA ALA A 13 -1.29 3.24 -10.68
C ALA A 13 -1.36 1.70 -10.51
N LYS A 14 -0.42 1.11 -9.74
CA LYS A 14 -0.44 -0.32 -9.42
C LYS A 14 -1.71 -0.70 -8.65
N ALA A 15 -2.12 0.14 -7.68
CA ALA A 15 -3.33 -0.11 -6.89
C ALA A 15 -4.59 -0.20 -7.78
N LYS A 16 -4.82 0.80 -8.64
CA LYS A 16 -5.97 0.82 -9.56
C LYS A 16 -6.02 -0.39 -10.50
N THR A 17 -4.86 -0.88 -10.93
CA THR A 17 -4.75 -2.06 -11.79
C THR A 17 -5.08 -3.34 -11.01
N LEU A 18 -4.52 -3.51 -9.81
CA LEU A 18 -4.75 -4.69 -8.98
C LEU A 18 -6.17 -4.76 -8.40
N GLU A 19 -6.81 -3.64 -8.09
CA GLU A 19 -8.22 -3.61 -7.68
C GLU A 19 -9.13 -4.25 -8.74
N LYS A 20 -8.84 -4.02 -10.03
CA LYS A 20 -9.60 -4.61 -11.14
C LYS A 20 -9.39 -6.12 -11.25
N TYR A 21 -8.20 -6.61 -10.91
CA TYR A 21 -7.86 -8.03 -11.00
C TYR A 21 -8.32 -8.84 -9.79
N LEU A 22 -8.16 -8.30 -8.58
CA LEU A 22 -8.45 -8.99 -7.32
C LEU A 22 -9.91 -8.86 -6.89
N GLY A 23 -10.62 -7.86 -7.38
CA GLY A 23 -12.04 -7.68 -7.10
C GLY A 23 -12.34 -7.26 -5.65
N ARG A 24 -13.59 -7.52 -5.22
CA ARG A 24 -14.16 -6.93 -3.99
C ARG A 24 -13.68 -7.57 -2.69
N ASP A 25 -13.00 -8.71 -2.77
CA ASP A 25 -12.49 -9.47 -1.62
C ASP A 25 -11.18 -8.90 -1.08
N PHE A 26 -10.53 -8.05 -1.88
CA PHE A 26 -9.29 -7.37 -1.52
C PHE A 26 -9.50 -5.86 -1.40
N GLN A 27 -8.79 -5.27 -0.44
CA GLN A 27 -8.62 -3.84 -0.33
C GLN A 27 -7.19 -3.50 -0.73
N VAL A 28 -7.00 -2.76 -1.82
CA VAL A 28 -5.66 -2.39 -2.29
C VAL A 28 -5.38 -0.93 -1.94
N LYS A 29 -4.23 -0.64 -1.34
CA LYS A 29 -3.82 0.73 -0.99
C LYS A 29 -2.40 1.02 -1.47
N ALA A 30 -2.16 2.26 -1.88
CA ALA A 30 -0.84 2.72 -2.25
C ALA A 30 -0.09 3.33 -1.04
N SER A 31 1.20 3.02 -0.87
CA SER A 31 2.08 3.63 0.13
C SER A 31 2.61 4.99 -0.29
N VAL A 32 2.53 5.33 -1.59
CA VAL A 32 3.03 6.57 -2.21
C VAL A 32 4.48 6.90 -1.86
N GLY A 33 5.30 5.86 -1.68
CA GLY A 33 6.71 5.96 -1.27
C GLY A 33 6.96 5.44 0.14
N HIS A 34 8.02 5.94 0.77
CA HIS A 34 8.35 5.61 2.16
C HIS A 34 7.36 6.28 3.12
N VAL A 35 6.80 5.49 4.02
CA VAL A 35 5.88 5.97 5.06
C VAL A 35 6.66 6.45 6.29
N VAL A 36 7.83 5.85 6.54
CA VAL A 36 8.71 6.19 7.67
C VAL A 36 10.14 6.19 7.16
N ASP A 37 10.82 7.31 7.34
CA ASP A 37 12.26 7.44 7.13
C ASP A 37 12.97 7.56 8.47
N LEU A 38 14.25 7.20 8.48
CA LEU A 38 15.12 7.42 9.64
C LEU A 38 15.34 8.94 9.87
N PRO A 39 15.59 9.37 11.12
CA PRO A 39 15.93 10.75 11.40
C PRO A 39 17.18 11.14 10.59
N LYS A 40 17.04 12.19 9.76
CA LYS A 40 18.05 12.57 8.75
C LYS A 40 19.43 12.91 9.34
N SER A 41 19.51 13.25 10.62
CA SER A 41 20.78 13.43 11.33
C SER A 41 20.59 13.22 12.83
N LYS A 42 20.79 11.98 13.26
CA LYS A 42 21.28 11.60 14.60
C LYS A 42 21.95 10.22 14.48
N LEU A 43 23.01 10.17 13.67
CA LEU A 43 24.15 9.32 14.02
C LEU A 43 24.91 10.13 15.08
N GLY A 44 25.23 9.49 16.20
CA GLY A 44 25.83 10.14 17.37
C GLY A 44 27.15 10.85 17.09
#